data_AF-A0A7S1KF62-F1
#
_entry.id   AF-A0A7S1KF62-F1
#
_cell.length_a   1.000
_cell.length_b   1.000
_cell.length_c   1.000
_cell.angle_alpha   90.00
_cell.angle_beta   90.00
_cell.angle_gamma   90.00
#
_symmetry.space_group_name_H-M   'P 1'
#
loop_
_entity.id
_entity.type
_entity.pdbx_description
1 polymer ?
#
loop_
_entity_poly.entity_id
_entity_poly.type
_entity_poly.pdbx_seq_one_letter_code
_entity_poly.pdbx_strand_id
1 'polypeptide(L)'
;DPDGDLVPQLVFKAVFPRIKAWLEAYWDPTSLTQTKRCVELLNELLLFRADDEASTKPINEVLEAAVKRMTACIDDLLAFPQTSPSSLPEGPLSPLVVRQVWRALKVSRCAAEWQDVLSTNAIQQFVVKEVWQQRLARCLSASRPDDIDPLERYVMDLPLGWMVAGRPEGLGSCVQMCATMAVKHAQPSREGGLDMPRRAVKLLKRLQAYDEARDIQKRLGITDGI
;
A
#
# COMPACT_ATOMS: atom_id res chain seq x y z
N ASP A 1 34.73 22.10 -19.30
CA ASP A 1 34.20 21.85 -20.65
C ASP A 1 32.73 22.26 -20.63
N PRO A 2 32.31 23.34 -21.31
CA PRO A 2 30.96 23.90 -21.20
C PRO A 2 29.85 22.95 -21.67
N ASP A 3 30.19 21.89 -22.40
CA ASP A 3 29.24 20.89 -22.89
C ASP A 3 28.88 19.80 -21.86
N GLY A 4 29.66 19.69 -20.76
CA GLY A 4 29.46 18.67 -19.73
C GLY A 4 28.10 18.78 -19.00
N ASP A 5 27.55 19.99 -18.92
CA ASP A 5 26.27 20.27 -18.24
C ASP A 5 25.08 20.31 -19.20
N LEU A 6 25.30 20.17 -20.51
CA LEU A 6 24.24 20.30 -21.51
C LEU A 6 23.18 19.19 -21.36
N VAL A 7 23.64 17.94 -21.17
CA VAL A 7 22.74 16.78 -21.03
C VAL A 7 21.90 16.87 -19.74
N PRO A 8 22.48 17.07 -18.54
CA PRO A 8 21.71 17.31 -17.32
C PRO A 8 20.69 18.44 -17.49
N GLN A 9 21.09 19.58 -18.05
CA GLN A 9 20.18 20.71 -18.26
C GLN A 9 19.02 20.37 -19.20
N LEU A 10 19.27 19.64 -20.28
CA LEU A 10 18.22 19.22 -21.21
C LEU A 10 17.24 18.25 -20.53
N VAL A 11 17.75 17.31 -19.73
CA VAL A 11 16.92 16.40 -18.95
C VAL A 11 15.97 17.17 -18.03
N PHE A 12 16.48 18.09 -17.22
CA PHE A 12 15.66 18.84 -16.28
C PHE A 12 14.71 19.85 -16.93
N LYS A 13 15.12 20.48 -18.05
CA LYS A 13 14.31 21.50 -18.73
C LYS A 13 13.30 20.94 -19.73
N ALA A 14 13.54 19.76 -20.30
CA ALA A 14 12.69 19.21 -21.37
C ALA A 14 12.07 17.85 -21.03
N VAL A 15 12.79 16.97 -20.33
CA VAL A 15 12.31 15.61 -20.04
C VAL A 15 11.42 15.58 -18.80
N PHE A 16 11.87 16.16 -17.67
CA PHE A 16 11.08 16.21 -16.44
C PHE A 16 9.70 16.86 -16.61
N PRO A 17 9.54 18.02 -17.30
CA PRO A 17 8.23 18.61 -17.54
C PRO A 17 7.29 17.71 -18.35
N ARG A 18 7.82 16.91 -19.28
CA ARG A 18 7.04 15.93 -20.05
C ARG A 18 6.59 14.76 -19.20
N ILE A 19 7.46 14.26 -18.31
CA ILE A 19 7.12 13.20 -17.36
C ILE A 19 6.02 13.70 -16.42
N LYS A 20 6.15 14.92 -15.89
CA LYS A 20 5.13 15.56 -15.04
C LYS A 20 3.77 15.60 -15.75
N ALA A 21 3.73 16.15 -16.96
CA ALA A 21 2.49 16.21 -17.75
C ALA A 21 1.90 14.82 -18.02
N TRP A 22 2.75 13.81 -18.24
CA TRP A 22 2.30 12.43 -18.41
C TRP A 22 1.71 11.84 -17.13
N LEU A 23 2.32 12.08 -15.97
CA LEU A 23 1.81 11.66 -14.67
C LEU A 23 0.45 12.29 -14.35
N GLU A 24 0.28 13.57 -14.68
CA GLU A 24 -0.94 14.32 -14.43
C GLU A 24 -2.09 13.85 -15.36
N ALA A 25 -1.81 13.60 -16.63
CA ALA A 25 -2.83 13.38 -17.66
C ALA A 25 -3.10 11.90 -17.99
N TYR A 26 -2.08 11.04 -18.00
CA TYR A 26 -2.17 9.73 -18.65
C TYR A 26 -1.79 8.55 -17.75
N TRP A 27 -0.99 8.78 -16.72
CA TRP A 27 -0.62 7.71 -15.81
C TRP A 27 -1.83 7.16 -15.05
N ASP A 28 -1.94 5.83 -15.06
CA ASP A 28 -2.89 5.05 -14.26
C ASP A 28 -2.20 4.53 -12.98
N PRO A 29 -2.54 5.06 -11.79
CA PRO A 29 -2.00 4.62 -10.50
C PRO A 29 -2.31 3.16 -10.15
N THR A 30 -3.18 2.48 -10.90
CA THR A 30 -3.48 1.05 -10.73
C THR A 30 -2.67 0.15 -11.68
N SER A 31 -1.92 0.74 -12.61
CA SER A 31 -1.14 0.02 -13.62
C SER A 31 0.30 -0.20 -13.16
N LEU A 32 0.59 -1.39 -12.67
CA LEU A 32 1.93 -1.75 -12.20
C LEU A 32 3.00 -1.59 -13.30
N THR A 33 2.67 -1.94 -14.54
CA THR A 33 3.60 -1.82 -15.68
C THR A 33 3.97 -0.37 -15.95
N GLN A 34 2.98 0.55 -15.94
CA GLN A 34 3.25 1.97 -16.14
C GLN A 34 4.07 2.53 -14.97
N THR A 35 3.70 2.17 -13.75
CA THR A 35 4.39 2.62 -12.53
C THR A 35 5.85 2.18 -12.52
N LYS A 36 6.14 0.88 -12.75
CA LYS A 36 7.51 0.36 -12.78
C LYS A 36 8.37 1.05 -13.82
N ARG A 37 7.88 1.16 -15.05
CA ARG A 37 8.61 1.85 -16.13
C ARG A 37 8.88 3.32 -15.81
N CYS A 38 7.94 4.00 -15.17
CA CYS A 38 8.13 5.39 -14.76
C CYS A 38 9.17 5.50 -13.65
N VAL A 39 9.10 4.65 -12.63
CA VAL A 39 10.09 4.59 -11.53
C VAL A 39 11.48 4.25 -12.05
N GLU A 40 11.61 3.24 -12.92
CA GLU A 40 12.86 2.85 -13.57
C GLU A 40 13.46 4.02 -14.36
N LEU A 41 12.65 4.68 -15.20
CA LEU A 41 13.09 5.87 -15.93
C LEU A 41 13.54 6.99 -14.97
N LEU A 42 12.80 7.25 -13.89
CA LEU A 42 13.18 8.28 -12.92
C LEU A 42 14.49 7.94 -12.23
N ASN A 43 14.71 6.68 -11.84
CA ASN A 43 15.98 6.24 -11.26
C ASN A 43 17.16 6.49 -12.21
N GLU A 44 17.00 6.24 -13.51
CA GLU A 44 18.04 6.55 -14.51
C GLU A 44 18.27 8.06 -14.64
N LEU A 45 17.21 8.87 -14.68
CA LEU A 45 17.32 10.32 -14.82
C LEU A 45 17.88 11.01 -13.56
N LEU A 46 17.64 10.44 -12.38
CA LEU A 46 18.17 10.94 -11.12
C LEU A 46 19.70 10.81 -11.02
N LEU A 47 20.35 10.02 -11.88
CA LEU A 47 21.81 9.98 -11.99
C LEU A 47 22.40 11.33 -12.45
N PHE A 48 21.62 12.18 -13.11
CA PHE A 48 22.02 13.51 -13.53
C PHE A 48 21.78 14.60 -12.47
N ARG A 49 21.24 14.24 -11.29
CA ARG A 49 20.94 15.20 -10.22
C ARG A 49 22.22 15.85 -9.68
N ALA A 50 22.18 17.18 -9.55
CA ALA A 50 23.18 17.96 -8.84
C ALA A 50 22.58 18.59 -7.59
N ASP A 51 23.41 19.12 -6.69
CA ASP A 51 22.94 19.85 -5.50
C ASP A 51 22.63 21.32 -5.85
N ASP A 52 21.76 21.53 -6.85
CA ASP A 52 21.34 22.85 -7.31
C ASP A 52 19.80 22.97 -7.46
N GLU A 53 19.31 24.20 -7.52
CA GLU A 53 17.87 24.46 -7.68
C GLU A 53 17.35 24.00 -9.06
N ALA A 54 18.20 24.07 -10.09
CA ALA A 54 17.84 23.75 -11.47
C ALA A 54 17.47 22.28 -11.66
N SER A 55 18.06 21.38 -10.89
CA SER A 55 17.76 19.94 -10.89
C SER A 55 16.72 19.57 -9.83
N THR A 56 16.82 20.09 -8.62
CA THR A 56 15.93 19.72 -7.50
C THR A 56 14.48 20.13 -7.73
N LYS A 57 14.22 21.31 -8.31
CA LYS A 57 12.85 21.78 -8.52
C LYS A 57 12.05 20.90 -9.50
N PRO A 58 12.53 20.59 -10.74
CA PRO A 58 11.81 19.70 -11.65
C PRO A 58 11.59 18.29 -11.09
N ILE A 59 12.56 17.77 -10.31
CA ILE A 59 12.42 16.49 -9.61
C ILE A 59 11.23 16.56 -8.65
N ASN A 60 11.22 17.54 -7.73
CA ASN A 60 10.17 17.68 -6.73
C ASN A 60 8.79 17.85 -7.39
N GLU A 61 8.69 18.62 -8.47
CA GLU A 61 7.42 18.80 -9.19
C GLU A 61 6.87 17.48 -9.78
N VAL A 62 7.74 16.61 -10.31
CA VAL A 62 7.36 15.29 -10.82
C VAL A 62 6.92 14.38 -9.67
N LEU A 63 7.65 14.37 -8.56
CA LEU A 63 7.33 13.56 -7.39
C LEU A 63 6.01 13.99 -6.74
N GLU A 64 5.78 15.30 -6.62
CA GLU A 64 4.51 15.84 -6.16
C GLU A 64 3.36 15.48 -7.10
N ALA A 65 3.56 15.52 -8.42
CA ALA A 65 2.53 15.12 -9.38
C ALA A 65 2.14 13.65 -9.21
N ALA A 66 3.12 12.76 -9.00
CA ALA A 66 2.86 11.35 -8.72
C ALA A 66 2.05 11.18 -7.42
N VAL A 67 2.46 11.83 -6.32
CA VAL A 67 1.75 11.76 -5.03
C VAL A 67 0.33 12.30 -5.16
N LYS A 68 0.15 13.48 -5.77
CA LYS A 68 -1.18 14.09 -5.99
C LYS A 68 -2.09 13.15 -6.78
N ARG A 69 -1.59 12.52 -7.84
CA ARG A 69 -2.35 11.60 -8.68
C ARG A 69 -2.74 10.32 -7.93
N MET A 70 -1.84 9.75 -7.13
CA MET A 70 -2.13 8.59 -6.29
C MET A 70 -3.20 8.91 -5.24
N THR A 71 -3.09 10.06 -4.57
CA THR A 71 -4.07 10.53 -3.57
C THR A 71 -5.44 10.74 -4.20
N ALA A 72 -5.52 11.46 -5.32
CA ALA A 72 -6.78 11.66 -6.04
C ALA A 72 -7.43 10.33 -6.46
N CYS A 73 -6.63 9.38 -6.96
CA CYS A 73 -7.13 8.05 -7.31
C CYS A 73 -7.74 7.34 -6.09
N ILE A 74 -7.08 7.40 -4.94
CA ILE A 74 -7.55 6.76 -3.72
C ILE A 74 -8.76 7.45 -3.09
N ASP A 75 -8.84 8.78 -3.19
CA ASP A 75 -10.02 9.57 -2.81
C ASP A 75 -11.26 9.14 -3.60
N ASP A 76 -11.12 8.96 -4.91
CA ASP A 76 -12.22 8.55 -5.80
C ASP A 76 -12.69 7.10 -5.55
N LEU A 77 -11.78 6.20 -5.17
CA LEU A 77 -12.07 4.76 -5.04
C LEU A 77 -12.95 4.45 -3.82
N LEU A 78 -12.64 5.06 -2.68
CA LEU A 78 -13.21 4.72 -1.38
C LEU A 78 -13.62 6.00 -0.66
N ALA A 79 -14.37 6.85 -1.36
CA ALA A 79 -15.07 8.00 -0.79
C ALA A 79 -16.10 7.52 0.23
N PHE A 80 -15.65 7.20 1.44
CA PHE A 80 -16.54 6.87 2.53
C PHE A 80 -17.32 8.13 2.91
N PRO A 81 -18.67 8.11 2.92
CA PRO A 81 -19.38 9.14 3.66
C PRO A 81 -18.87 9.13 5.09
N GLN A 82 -18.65 10.29 5.69
CA GLN A 82 -18.11 10.43 7.05
C GLN A 82 -19.00 9.84 8.16
N THR A 83 -20.01 9.04 7.80
CA THR A 83 -20.85 8.32 8.73
C THR A 83 -20.03 7.31 9.53
N SER A 84 -20.32 7.28 10.82
CA SER A 84 -19.64 6.47 11.83
C SER A 84 -19.62 4.98 11.45
N PRO A 85 -18.51 4.26 11.75
CA PRO A 85 -18.37 2.83 11.44
C PRO A 85 -19.46 1.96 12.11
N SER A 86 -20.13 2.47 13.13
CA SER A 86 -21.17 1.80 13.92
C SER A 86 -22.52 1.64 13.21
N SER A 87 -22.73 2.25 12.03
CA SER A 87 -24.01 2.17 11.30
C SER A 87 -23.98 1.23 10.09
N LEU A 88 -22.83 0.61 9.80
CA LEU A 88 -22.73 -0.37 8.71
C LEU A 88 -23.20 -1.74 9.23
N PRO A 89 -24.29 -2.31 8.68
CA PRO A 89 -24.73 -3.63 9.07
C PRO A 89 -23.63 -4.66 8.75
N GLU A 90 -23.30 -5.53 9.70
CA GLU A 90 -22.38 -6.65 9.45
C GLU A 90 -22.96 -7.52 8.32
N GLY A 91 -22.23 -7.63 7.21
CA GLY A 91 -22.75 -8.26 6.00
C GLY A 91 -21.68 -8.43 4.93
N PRO A 92 -21.98 -9.19 3.86
CA PRO A 92 -21.07 -9.27 2.73
C PRO A 92 -20.90 -7.88 2.11
N LEU A 93 -19.66 -7.53 1.76
CA LEU A 93 -19.39 -6.29 1.03
C LEU A 93 -20.17 -6.28 -0.27
N SER A 94 -20.71 -5.12 -0.67
CA SER A 94 -21.35 -5.01 -1.97
C SER A 94 -20.30 -5.25 -3.09
N PRO A 95 -20.69 -5.81 -4.25
CA PRO A 95 -19.76 -6.06 -5.35
C PRO A 95 -18.98 -4.82 -5.79
N LEU A 96 -19.61 -3.65 -5.68
CA LEU A 96 -18.96 -2.35 -5.93
C LEU A 96 -17.84 -2.10 -4.92
N VAL A 97 -18.10 -2.26 -3.61
CA VAL A 97 -17.09 -2.06 -2.57
C VAL A 97 -15.95 -3.06 -2.71
N VAL A 98 -16.24 -4.34 -3.00
CA VAL A 98 -15.21 -5.35 -3.27
C VAL A 98 -14.29 -4.89 -4.42
N ARG A 99 -14.87 -4.41 -5.53
CA ARG A 99 -14.08 -3.89 -6.66
C ARG A 99 -13.20 -2.71 -6.26
N GLN A 100 -13.73 -1.78 -5.46
CA GLN A 100 -12.96 -0.63 -5.00
C GLN A 100 -11.83 -1.02 -4.04
N VAL A 101 -12.06 -1.98 -3.15
CA VAL A 101 -11.02 -2.57 -2.29
C VAL A 101 -9.88 -3.12 -3.13
N TRP A 102 -10.18 -3.95 -4.14
CA TRP A 102 -9.15 -4.51 -5.02
C TRP A 102 -8.41 -3.44 -5.82
N ARG A 103 -9.07 -2.37 -6.24
CA ARG A 103 -8.41 -1.23 -6.89
C ARG A 103 -7.50 -0.47 -5.92
N ALA A 104 -7.94 -0.23 -4.69
CA ALA A 104 -7.13 0.41 -3.66
C ALA A 104 -5.89 -0.44 -3.31
N LEU A 105 -6.01 -1.76 -3.28
CA LEU A 105 -4.86 -2.67 -3.15
C LEU A 105 -3.87 -2.54 -4.32
N LYS A 106 -4.37 -2.40 -5.56
CA LYS A 106 -3.49 -2.14 -6.72
C LYS A 106 -2.75 -0.81 -6.59
N VAL A 107 -3.42 0.25 -6.14
CA VAL A 107 -2.76 1.54 -5.89
C VAL A 107 -1.72 1.42 -4.79
N SER A 108 -2.04 0.73 -3.68
CA SER A 108 -1.08 0.46 -2.60
C SER A 108 0.19 -0.23 -3.12
N ARG A 109 0.01 -1.27 -3.93
CA ARG A 109 1.12 -2.01 -4.54
C ARG A 109 1.93 -1.11 -5.47
N CYS A 110 1.28 -0.32 -6.33
CA CYS A 110 1.96 0.61 -7.22
C CYS A 110 2.71 1.68 -6.43
N ALA A 111 2.11 2.24 -5.38
CA ALA A 111 2.75 3.24 -4.53
C ALA A 111 4.03 2.70 -3.86
N ALA A 112 4.04 1.42 -3.47
CA ALA A 112 5.22 0.77 -2.89
C ALA A 112 6.42 0.70 -3.86
N GLU A 113 6.20 0.64 -5.17
CA GLU A 113 7.28 0.65 -6.18
C GLU A 113 8.04 1.99 -6.20
N TRP A 114 7.48 3.07 -5.67
CA TRP A 114 8.16 4.37 -5.62
C TRP A 114 9.23 4.48 -4.54
N GLN A 115 9.50 3.44 -3.74
CA GLN A 115 10.38 3.47 -2.56
C GLN A 115 11.84 3.84 -2.82
N ASP A 116 12.29 3.70 -4.06
CA ASP A 116 13.65 4.04 -4.45
C ASP A 116 13.76 5.51 -4.91
N VAL A 117 12.62 6.17 -5.14
CA VAL A 117 12.52 7.54 -5.68
C VAL A 117 11.94 8.52 -4.66
N LEU A 118 10.86 8.12 -3.98
CA LEU A 118 10.23 8.87 -2.89
C LEU A 118 10.83 8.45 -1.54
N SER A 119 10.77 9.35 -0.56
CA SER A 119 11.21 9.01 0.79
C SER A 119 10.36 7.88 1.39
N THR A 120 10.98 6.96 2.12
CA THR A 120 10.28 5.86 2.79
C THR A 120 9.15 6.37 3.68
N ASN A 121 9.34 7.51 4.35
CA ASN A 121 8.31 8.13 5.18
C ASN A 121 7.10 8.58 4.34
N ALA A 122 7.30 9.22 3.19
CA ALA A 122 6.21 9.66 2.34
C ALA A 122 5.36 8.49 1.83
N ILE A 123 6.00 7.38 1.45
CA ILE A 123 5.29 6.19 0.97
C ILE A 123 4.60 5.47 2.12
N GLN A 124 5.22 5.36 3.29
CA GLN A 124 4.57 4.79 4.46
C GLN A 124 3.35 5.62 4.87
N GLN A 125 3.45 6.95 4.86
CA GLN A 125 2.29 7.82 5.09
C GLN A 125 1.18 7.52 4.08
N PHE A 126 1.50 7.41 2.80
CA PHE A 126 0.48 7.08 1.79
C PHE A 126 -0.11 5.67 1.98
N VAL A 127 0.73 4.63 1.99
CA VAL A 127 0.29 3.22 2.00
C VAL A 127 -0.35 2.81 3.33
N VAL A 128 0.16 3.30 4.46
CA VAL A 128 -0.33 2.92 5.79
C VAL A 128 -1.45 3.85 6.24
N LYS A 129 -1.23 5.16 6.23
CA LYS A 129 -2.22 6.10 6.76
C LYS A 129 -3.37 6.32 5.76
N GLU A 130 -3.06 6.72 4.53
CA GLU A 130 -4.09 7.04 3.54
C GLU A 130 -4.81 5.78 3.04
N VAL A 131 -4.08 4.78 2.54
CA VAL A 131 -4.73 3.60 1.95
C VAL A 131 -5.29 2.66 3.02
N TRP A 132 -4.48 2.29 4.01
CA TRP A 132 -4.91 1.31 5.00
C TRP A 132 -5.83 1.89 6.07
N GLN A 133 -5.34 2.79 6.93
CA GLN A 133 -6.09 3.23 8.11
C GLN A 133 -7.38 3.96 7.76
N GLN A 134 -7.31 4.89 6.80
CA GLN A 134 -8.46 5.73 6.48
C GLN A 134 -9.50 5.02 5.61
N ARG A 135 -9.11 3.99 4.86
CA ARG A 135 -9.97 3.39 3.82
C ARG A 135 -10.11 1.88 3.97
N LEU A 136 -9.07 1.09 3.68
CA LEU A 136 -9.16 -0.37 3.67
C LEU A 136 -9.59 -0.96 5.02
N ALA A 137 -9.00 -0.52 6.12
CA ALA A 137 -9.32 -1.02 7.45
C ALA A 137 -10.81 -0.85 7.78
N ARG A 138 -11.43 0.27 7.36
CA ARG A 138 -12.86 0.52 7.57
C ARG A 138 -13.74 -0.40 6.71
N CYS A 139 -13.33 -0.67 5.47
CA CYS A 139 -14.03 -1.62 4.59
C CYS A 139 -14.04 -3.01 5.22
N LEU A 140 -12.84 -3.47 5.61
CA LEU A 140 -12.61 -4.84 6.04
C LEU A 140 -13.14 -5.07 7.45
N SER A 141 -13.16 -4.07 8.32
CA SER A 141 -13.78 -4.20 9.65
C SER A 141 -15.28 -4.44 9.59
N ALA A 142 -15.97 -3.90 8.56
CA ALA A 142 -17.40 -4.09 8.35
C ALA A 142 -17.74 -5.36 7.53
N SER A 143 -16.73 -5.96 6.90
CA SER A 143 -16.89 -7.15 6.06
C SER A 143 -17.06 -8.43 6.87
N ARG A 144 -17.58 -9.48 6.21
CA ARG A 144 -17.59 -10.82 6.81
C ARG A 144 -16.15 -11.29 7.02
N PRO A 145 -15.85 -12.00 8.13
CA PRO A 145 -14.50 -12.48 8.39
C PRO A 145 -13.92 -13.34 7.27
N ASP A 146 -14.77 -13.95 6.42
CA ASP A 146 -14.41 -14.87 5.33
C ASP A 146 -13.55 -14.18 4.24
N ASP A 147 -13.56 -12.85 4.18
CA ASP A 147 -12.81 -12.05 3.21
C ASP A 147 -11.36 -11.76 3.69
N ILE A 148 -10.54 -12.80 3.92
CA ILE A 148 -9.11 -12.59 4.27
C ILE A 148 -8.27 -12.21 3.04
N ASP A 149 -8.71 -12.56 1.83
CA ASP A 149 -7.91 -12.38 0.61
C ASP A 149 -7.42 -10.94 0.40
N PRO A 150 -8.25 -9.90 0.60
CA PRO A 150 -7.79 -8.51 0.50
C PRO A 150 -6.75 -8.14 1.57
N LEU A 151 -6.92 -8.65 2.79
CA LEU A 151 -6.00 -8.40 3.90
C LEU A 151 -4.65 -9.09 3.63
N GLU A 152 -4.68 -10.36 3.23
CA GLU A 152 -3.50 -11.10 2.82
C GLU A 152 -2.79 -10.39 1.67
N ARG A 153 -3.54 -9.97 0.65
CA ARG A 153 -2.98 -9.25 -0.49
C ARG A 153 -2.27 -7.96 -0.05
N TYR A 154 -2.91 -7.16 0.79
CA TYR A 154 -2.31 -5.95 1.33
C TYR A 154 -0.98 -6.22 2.02
N VAL A 155 -0.96 -7.16 2.98
CA VAL A 155 0.23 -7.50 3.76
C VAL A 155 1.34 -8.10 2.88
N MET A 156 0.99 -8.87 1.87
CA MET A 156 1.95 -9.46 0.93
C MET A 156 2.56 -8.42 -0.03
N ASP A 157 1.83 -7.36 -0.37
CA ASP A 157 2.33 -6.28 -1.23
C ASP A 157 3.17 -5.24 -0.44
N LEU A 158 3.20 -5.28 0.90
CA LEU A 158 4.06 -4.41 1.70
C LEU A 158 5.56 -4.75 1.52
N PRO A 159 6.44 -3.73 1.37
CA PRO A 159 7.88 -3.95 1.32
C PRO A 159 8.42 -4.60 2.61
N LEU A 160 9.15 -5.72 2.46
CA LEU A 160 9.74 -6.43 3.60
C LEU A 160 10.75 -5.57 4.38
N GLY A 161 11.46 -4.68 3.69
CA GLY A 161 12.41 -3.76 4.31
C GLY A 161 11.79 -2.86 5.39
N TRP A 162 10.50 -2.55 5.28
CA TRP A 162 9.78 -1.76 6.29
C TRP A 162 9.66 -2.52 7.61
N MET A 163 9.54 -3.86 7.57
CA MET A 163 9.45 -4.64 8.79
C MET A 163 10.82 -4.73 9.46
N VAL A 164 11.89 -4.89 8.67
CA VAL A 164 13.27 -4.99 9.19
C VAL A 164 13.71 -3.71 9.88
N ALA A 165 13.36 -2.54 9.34
CA ALA A 165 13.67 -1.24 9.94
C ALA A 165 12.83 -0.90 11.19
N GLY A 166 11.81 -1.72 11.50
CA GLY A 166 10.81 -1.46 12.52
C GLY A 166 9.45 -1.19 11.88
N ARG A 167 8.44 -1.95 12.31
CA ARG A 167 7.07 -1.90 11.78
C ARG A 167 6.57 -0.44 11.73
N PRO A 168 6.15 0.06 10.55
CA PRO A 168 5.57 1.40 10.40
C PRO A 168 4.46 1.68 11.39
N GLU A 169 4.47 2.90 11.94
CA GLU A 169 3.40 3.40 12.78
C GLU A 169 2.07 3.30 12.03
N GLY A 170 1.08 2.66 12.67
CA GLY A 170 -0.26 2.51 12.11
C GLY A 170 -0.60 1.13 11.54
N LEU A 171 0.39 0.26 11.28
CA LEU A 171 0.12 -1.15 10.94
C LEU A 171 -0.36 -2.00 12.13
N GLY A 172 -0.34 -1.44 13.35
CA GLY A 172 -0.94 -2.10 14.52
C GLY A 172 -2.41 -2.47 14.33
N SER A 173 -3.19 -1.65 13.61
CA SER A 173 -4.58 -1.99 13.28
C SER A 173 -4.68 -3.15 12.27
N CYS A 174 -3.69 -3.32 11.41
CA CYS A 174 -3.59 -4.47 10.51
C CYS A 174 -3.33 -5.77 11.28
N VAL A 175 -2.43 -5.72 12.27
CA VAL A 175 -2.15 -6.82 13.20
C VAL A 175 -3.41 -7.19 13.99
N GLN A 176 -4.08 -6.20 14.57
CA GLN A 176 -5.33 -6.43 15.32
C GLN A 176 -6.43 -7.05 14.45
N MET A 177 -6.53 -6.64 13.18
CA MET A 177 -7.48 -7.21 12.24
C MET A 177 -7.16 -8.67 11.89
N CYS A 178 -5.89 -8.98 11.60
CA CYS A 178 -5.44 -10.36 11.38
C CYS A 178 -5.79 -11.25 12.58
N ALA A 179 -5.51 -10.77 13.79
CA ALA A 179 -5.82 -11.50 15.02
C ALA A 179 -7.32 -11.71 15.22
N THR A 180 -8.12 -10.66 14.99
CA THR A 180 -9.58 -10.71 15.14
C THR A 180 -10.21 -11.66 14.13
N MET A 181 -9.76 -11.64 12.86
CA MET A 181 -10.25 -12.56 11.83
C MET A 181 -9.91 -14.02 12.17
N ALA A 182 -8.69 -14.31 12.64
CA ALA A 182 -8.30 -15.66 13.06
C ALA A 182 -9.20 -16.20 14.19
N VAL A 183 -9.49 -15.36 15.17
CA VAL A 183 -10.34 -15.67 16.32
C VAL A 183 -11.80 -15.89 15.93
N LYS A 184 -12.36 -15.00 15.10
CA LYS A 184 -13.75 -15.09 14.65
C LYS A 184 -13.98 -16.36 13.80
N HIS A 185 -12.99 -16.76 13.00
CA HIS A 185 -13.06 -17.96 12.15
C HIS A 185 -12.92 -19.29 12.87
N ALA A 186 -12.20 -19.32 13.99
CA ALA A 186 -12.03 -20.53 14.76
C ALA A 186 -13.30 -20.93 15.55
N GLN A 187 -14.38 -20.16 15.47
CA GLN A 187 -15.64 -20.51 16.11
C GLN A 187 -16.29 -21.72 15.39
N PRO A 188 -16.85 -22.69 16.13
CA PRO A 188 -17.25 -24.01 15.63
C PRO A 188 -18.38 -24.01 14.58
N SER A 189 -18.98 -22.85 14.28
CA SER A 189 -20.15 -22.71 13.41
C SER A 189 -19.84 -22.37 11.95
N ARG A 190 -18.55 -22.35 11.54
CA ARG A 190 -18.14 -21.93 10.18
C ARG A 190 -17.43 -23.05 9.40
N GLU A 191 -17.90 -23.27 8.17
CA GLU A 191 -17.24 -24.14 7.18
C GLU A 191 -15.91 -23.49 6.77
N GLY A 192 -14.77 -24.11 7.11
CA GLY A 192 -13.44 -23.57 6.79
C GLY A 192 -12.28 -24.10 7.65
N GLY A 193 -12.58 -24.72 8.80
CA GLY A 193 -11.57 -25.36 9.64
C GLY A 193 -10.43 -24.43 10.09
N LEU A 194 -9.20 -24.96 10.14
CA LEU A 194 -8.01 -24.24 10.61
C LEU A 194 -7.24 -23.49 9.50
N ASP A 195 -7.72 -23.47 8.25
CA ASP A 195 -6.99 -22.85 7.13
C ASP A 195 -6.88 -21.33 7.29
N MET A 196 -8.01 -20.66 7.55
CA MET A 196 -8.07 -19.22 7.76
C MET A 196 -7.19 -18.77 8.95
N PRO A 197 -7.28 -19.39 10.14
CA PRO A 197 -6.34 -19.14 11.22
C PRO A 197 -4.86 -19.32 10.84
N ARG A 198 -4.51 -20.35 10.06
CA ARG A 198 -3.13 -20.57 9.60
C ARG A 198 -2.65 -19.45 8.67
N ARG A 199 -3.49 -18.99 7.75
CA ARG A 199 -3.20 -17.84 6.88
C ARG A 199 -2.97 -16.58 7.72
N ALA A 200 -3.87 -16.28 8.66
CA ALA A 200 -3.72 -15.13 9.55
C ALA A 200 -2.42 -15.17 10.38
N VAL A 201 -2.04 -16.34 10.91
CA VAL A 201 -0.74 -16.52 11.61
C VAL A 201 0.44 -16.23 10.69
N LYS A 202 0.42 -16.67 9.42
CA LYS A 202 1.46 -16.33 8.45
C LYS A 202 1.56 -14.82 8.21
N LEU A 203 0.43 -14.13 8.13
CA LEU A 203 0.40 -12.67 7.98
C LEU A 203 0.98 -11.96 9.21
N LEU A 204 0.62 -12.39 10.41
CA LEU A 204 1.17 -11.84 11.65
C LEU A 204 2.69 -12.00 11.73
N LYS A 205 3.21 -13.19 11.40
CA LYS A 205 4.66 -13.42 11.32
C LYS A 205 5.33 -12.51 10.28
N ARG A 206 4.70 -12.29 9.12
CA ARG A 206 5.20 -11.35 8.09
C ARG A 206 5.23 -9.90 8.59
N LEU A 207 4.25 -9.50 9.40
CA LEU A 207 4.20 -8.18 10.06
C LEU A 207 5.13 -8.07 11.29
N GLN A 208 5.95 -9.09 11.57
CA GLN A 208 6.76 -9.22 12.78
C GLN A 208 5.95 -9.17 14.09
N ALA A 209 4.69 -9.57 14.05
CA ALA A 209 3.78 -9.69 15.21
C ALA A 209 3.88 -11.11 15.79
N TYR A 210 5.09 -11.45 16.30
CA TYR A 210 5.40 -12.82 16.71
C TYR A 210 4.68 -13.24 17.98
N ASP A 211 4.47 -12.32 18.92
CA ASP A 211 3.78 -12.62 20.17
C ASP A 211 2.29 -12.88 19.91
N GLU A 212 1.65 -12.03 19.10
CA GLU A 212 0.26 -12.22 18.67
C GLU A 212 0.09 -13.51 17.86
N ALA A 213 1.05 -13.83 16.98
CA ALA A 213 1.05 -15.08 16.23
C ALA A 213 1.12 -16.30 17.17
N ARG A 214 2.03 -16.29 18.16
CA ARG A 214 2.19 -17.38 19.13
C ARG A 214 0.95 -17.56 19.99
N ASP A 215 0.32 -16.48 20.42
CA ASP A 215 -0.88 -16.53 21.24
C ASP A 215 -2.05 -17.17 20.49
N ILE A 216 -2.24 -16.81 19.22
CA ILE A 216 -3.26 -17.41 18.36
C ILE A 216 -2.96 -18.89 18.10
N GLN A 217 -1.70 -19.23 17.82
CA GLN A 217 -1.30 -20.63 17.60
C GLN A 217 -1.60 -21.50 18.82
N LYS A 218 -1.24 -21.03 20.02
CA LYS A 218 -1.55 -21.72 21.29
C LYS A 218 -3.05 -21.85 21.49
N ARG A 219 -3.81 -20.78 21.28
CA ARG A 219 -5.25 -20.74 21.52
C ARG A 219 -6.03 -21.67 20.59
N LEU A 220 -5.54 -21.86 19.37
CA LEU A 220 -6.21 -22.62 18.31
C LEU A 220 -5.58 -23.99 18.03
N GLY A 221 -4.54 -24.39 18.77
CA GLY A 221 -3.85 -25.66 18.58
C GLY A 221 -3.16 -25.79 17.21
N ILE A 222 -2.71 -24.68 16.63
CA ILE A 222 -2.04 -24.69 15.32
C ILE A 222 -0.55 -25.00 15.52
N THR A 223 -0.12 -26.19 15.11
CA THR A 223 1.29 -26.56 15.07
C THR A 223 2.00 -25.88 13.89
N ASP A 224 3.25 -25.45 14.08
CA ASP A 224 4.08 -24.92 12.99
C ASP A 224 4.32 -26.02 11.95
N GLY A 225 3.78 -25.81 10.74
CA GLY A 225 4.23 -26.53 9.56
C GLY A 225 5.58 -25.95 9.17
N ILE A 226 6.61 -26.78 9.28
CA ILE A 226 7.98 -26.54 8.78
C ILE A 226 7.92 -26.14 7.30
#